data_AF-A0A940SYR7-F1
#
_entry.id   AF-A0A940SYR7-F1
#
_cell.length_a   1.000
_cell.length_b   1.000
_cell.length_c   1.000
_cell.angle_alpha   90.00
_cell.angle_beta   90.00
_cell.angle_gamma   90.00
#
_symmetry.space_group_name_H-M   'P 1'
#
loop_
_entity.id
_entity.type
_entity.pdbx_description
1 polymer ?
#
loop_
_entity_poly.entity_id
_entity_poly.type
_entity_poly.pdbx_seq_one_letter_code
_entity_poly.pdbx_strand_id
1 'polypeptide(L)' 'MLDIAYAVKNGRPNRASGELAYHVLEAMHGFHDAADEGKHYLMQSSCERPDSMPFGLVRGMLD' A
#
# COMPACT_ATOMS: atom_id res chain seq x y z
N MET A 1 12.24 4.92 -3.95
CA MET A 1 11.96 4.39 -5.31
C MET A 1 12.72 3.09 -5.64
N LEU A 2 13.53 2.52 -4.72
CA LEU A 2 14.33 1.32 -4.98
C LEU A 2 13.45 0.06 -5.20
N ASP A 3 12.45 -0.19 -4.34
CA ASP A 3 11.55 -1.36 -4.48
C ASP A 3 10.78 -1.37 -5.80
N ILE A 4 10.29 -0.21 -6.27
CA ILE A 4 9.59 -0.08 -7.55
C ILE A 4 10.51 -0.45 -8.71
N ALA A 5 11.74 0.06 -8.72
CA ALA A 5 12.71 -0.24 -9.77
C ALA A 5 13.08 -1.72 -9.81
N TYR A 6 13.27 -2.35 -8.65
CA TYR A 6 13.54 -3.79 -8.54
C TYR A 6 12.35 -4.65 -8.96
N ALA A 7 11.13 -4.28 -8.54
CA ALA A 7 9.89 -4.94 -8.93
C ALA A 7 9.70 -4.96 -10.46
N VAL A 8 9.91 -3.82 -11.12
CA VAL A 8 9.84 -3.72 -12.59
C VAL A 8 10.91 -4.59 -13.26
N LYS A 9 12.14 -4.58 -12.73
CA LYS A 9 13.26 -5.37 -13.29
C LYS A 9 13.05 -6.88 -13.12
N ASN A 10 12.53 -7.32 -11.98
CA ASN A 10 12.42 -8.72 -11.59
C ASN A 10 11.01 -9.31 -11.86
N GLY A 11 10.08 -8.51 -12.38
CA GLY A 11 8.73 -8.95 -12.74
C GLY A 11 7.85 -9.32 -11.55
N ARG A 12 8.15 -8.82 -10.35
CA ARG A 12 7.34 -9.02 -9.15
C ARG A 12 6.44 -7.81 -8.88
N PRO A 13 5.33 -7.96 -8.15
CA PRO A 13 4.57 -6.81 -7.64
C PRO A 13 5.44 -5.94 -6.73
N ASN A 14 5.35 -4.62 -6.87
CA ASN A 14 5.98 -3.69 -5.95
C ASN A 14 5.15 -3.59 -4.65
N ARG A 15 5.82 -3.46 -3.50
CA ARG A 15 5.16 -3.44 -2.18
C ARG A 15 4.35 -2.16 -1.94
N ALA A 16 4.64 -1.09 -2.68
CA ALA A 16 3.94 0.20 -2.65
C ALA A 16 3.05 0.38 -3.89
N SER A 17 2.15 -0.58 -4.13
CA SER A 17 1.28 -0.59 -5.32
C SER A 17 0.29 0.58 -5.33
N GLY A 18 -0.22 0.93 -6.52
CA GLY A 18 -1.25 1.95 -6.68
C GLY A 18 -2.55 1.59 -5.95
N GLU A 19 -2.97 0.33 -6.02
CA GLU A 19 -4.17 -0.17 -5.31
C GLU A 19 -4.06 0.00 -3.79
N LEU A 20 -2.90 -0.28 -3.20
CA LEU A 20 -2.67 -0.06 -1.77
C LEU A 20 -2.73 1.43 -1.43
N ALA A 21 -2.13 2.29 -2.26
CA ALA A 21 -2.18 3.73 -2.07
C ALA A 21 -3.62 4.26 -2.15
N TYR A 22 -4.41 3.77 -3.12
CA TYR A 22 -5.82 4.10 -3.26
C TYR A 22 -6.64 3.63 -2.04
N HIS A 23 -6.40 2.40 -1.57
CA HIS A 23 -7.08 1.86 -0.40
C HIS A 23 -6.82 2.69 0.87
N VAL A 24 -5.57 3.09 1.10
CA VAL A 24 -5.23 3.98 2.22
C VAL A 24 -5.85 5.37 2.06
N LEU A 25 -5.87 5.91 0.84
CA LEU A 25 -6.49 7.20 0.55
C LEU A 25 -8.00 7.17 0.87
N GLU A 26 -8.70 6.11 0.46
CA GLU A 26 -10.12 5.95 0.81
C GLU A 26 -10.31 5.85 2.32
N ALA A 27 -9.48 5.10 3.04
CA ALA A 27 -9.57 5.03 4.50
C ALA A 27 -9.40 6.41 5.14
N MET A 28 -8.44 7.22 4.66
CA MET A 28 -8.23 8.60 5.13
C MET A 28 -9.47 9.47 4.90
N HIS A 29 -10.09 9.39 3.72
CA HIS A 29 -11.32 10.11 3.41
C HIS A 29 -12.51 9.61 4.24
N GLY A 30 -12.68 8.29 4.34
CA GLY A 30 -13.75 7.67 5.11
C GLY A 30 -13.72 8.04 6.60
N PHE A 31 -12.53 8.29 7.18
CA PHE A 31 -12.45 8.83 8.54
C PHE A 31 -13.00 10.25 8.67
N HIS A 32 -12.80 11.10 7.66
CA HIS A 32 -13.38 12.46 7.66
C HIS A 32 -14.89 12.39 7.49
N ASP A 33 -15.37 11.61 6.52
CA ASP A 33 -16.81 11.44 6.28
C ASP A 33 -17.52 10.84 7.51
N ALA A 34 -16.91 9.84 8.15
CA ALA A 34 -17.41 9.24 9.40
C ALA A 34 -17.51 10.26 10.54
N ALA A 35 -16.52 11.15 10.66
CA ALA A 35 -16.49 12.18 11.69
C ALA A 35 -17.56 13.27 11.44
N ASP A 36 -17.72 13.69 10.20
CA ASP A 36 -18.69 14.73 9.80
C ASP A 36 -20.14 14.22 9.92
N GLU A 37 -20.40 12.96 9.55
CA GLU A 37 -21.74 12.37 9.61
C GLU A 37 -22.07 11.70 10.96
N GLY A 38 -21.06 11.49 11.81
CA GLY A 38 -21.21 10.74 13.07
C GLY A 38 -21.57 9.26 12.87
N LYS A 39 -21.13 8.64 11.77
CA LYS A 39 -21.46 7.25 11.39
C LYS A 39 -20.20 6.45 11.08
N HIS A 40 -20.34 5.13 11.00
CA HIS A 40 -19.25 4.27 10.54
C HIS A 40 -19.21 4.27 9.01
N TYR A 41 -18.06 4.62 8.44
CA TYR A 41 -17.80 4.49 7.01
C TYR A 41 -17.45 3.04 6.67
N LEU A 42 -18.14 2.47 5.68
CA LEU A 42 -17.86 1.12 5.18
C LEU A 42 -16.97 1.23 3.93
N MET A 43 -15.76 0.68 4.03
CA MET A 43 -14.83 0.66 2.93
C MET A 43 -15.36 -0.12 1.72
N GLN A 44 -15.07 0.42 0.54
CA GLN A 44 -15.41 -0.13 -0.77
C GLN A 44 -14.18 -0.63 -1.51
N SER A 45 -13.01 -0.01 -1.29
CA SER A 45 -11.75 -0.52 -1.84
C SER A 45 -11.23 -1.74 -1.08
N SER A 46 -10.43 -2.50 -1.81
CA SER A 46 -9.70 -3.68 -1.36
C SER A 46 -8.33 -3.64 -2.01
N CYS A 47 -7.31 -4.18 -1.35
CA CYS A 47 -6.00 -4.37 -1.94
C CYS A 47 -5.38 -5.68 -1.48
N GLU A 48 -4.57 -6.29 -2.33
CA GLU A 48 -3.71 -7.41 -1.94
C GLU A 48 -2.73 -6.96 -0.87
N ARG A 49 -2.53 -7.81 0.14
CA ARG A 49 -1.57 -7.53 1.21
C ARG A 49 -0.15 -7.68 0.65
N PRO A 50 0.69 -6.63 0.68
CA PRO A 50 2.05 -6.74 0.16
C PRO A 50 2.92 -7.65 1.02
N ASP A 51 3.90 -8.28 0.38
CA ASP A 51 4.92 -9.08 1.06
C ASP A 51 5.71 -8.23 2.06
N SER A 52 6.07 -8.85 3.19
CA SER A 52 6.94 -8.21 4.17
C SER A 52 8.32 -7.89 3.56
N MET A 53 8.99 -6.90 4.16
CA MET A 53 10.35 -6.58 3.79
C MET A 53 11.29 -7.68 4.30
N PRO A 54 12.19 -8.23 3.45
CA PRO A 54 13.10 -9.27 3.87
C PRO A 54 14.08 -8.76 4.94
N PHE A 55 14.35 -9.59 5.93
CA PHE A 55 15.33 -9.29 6.97
C PHE A 55 16.77 -9.47 6.45
N GLY A 56 17.71 -8.69 6.98
CA GLY A 56 19.14 -8.85 6.67
C GLY A 56 19.59 -8.31 5.31
N LEU A 57 18.81 -7.40 4.71
CA LEU A 57 19.18 -6.76 3.44
C LEU A 57 20.49 -5.96 3.58
N VAL A 58 21.44 -6.21 2.67
CA VAL A 58 22.64 -5.38 2.51
C VAL A 58 22.22 -4.02 1.95
N ARG A 59 22.81 -2.94 2.47
CA ARG A 59 22.49 -1.57 2.03
C ARG A 59 22.65 -1.43 0.52
N GLY A 60 21.54 -1.11 -0.16
CA GLY A 60 21.49 -0.92 -1.62
C GLY A 60 21.04 -2.15 -2.42
N MET A 61 20.84 -3.31 -1.78
CA MET A 61 20.25 -4.49 -2.41
C MET A 61 18.79 -4.65 -1.97
N LEU A 62 17.95 -5.02 -2.94
CA LEU A 62 16.56 -5.44 -2.77
C LEU A 62 16.33 -6.68 -3.63
N ASP A 63 15.31 -7.45 -3.27
CA ASP A 63 14.88 -8.69 -3.91
C ASP A 63 14.23 -8.46 -5.28
#